data_AF-A0A955PUH2-F1
#
_entry.id   AF-A0A955PUH2-F1
#
_cell.length_a   1.000
_cell.length_b   1.000
_cell.length_c   1.000
_cell.angle_alpha   90.00
_cell.angle_beta   90.00
_cell.angle_gamma   90.00
#
_symmetry.space_group_name_H-M   'P 1'
#
loop_
_entity.id
_entity.type
_entity.pdbx_description
1 polymer ?
#
loop_
_entity_poly.entity_id
_entity_poly.type
_entity_poly.pdbx_seq_one_letter_code
_entity_poly.pdbx_strand_id
1 'polypeptide(L)' 'MEADRTTTPTILVVDDEVDICLALRDLLESEGYKVETVETGSEALRRVS' A
#
# COMPACT_ATOMS: atom_id res chain seq x y z
N MET A 1 -23.13 -19.84 6.54
CA MET A 1 -22.45 -18.84 7.40
C MET A 1 -21.14 -18.54 6.70
N GLU A 2 -21.14 -17.57 5.79
CA GLU A 2 -19.91 -17.11 5.15
C GLU A 2 -19.08 -16.39 6.21
N ALA A 3 -17.87 -16.89 6.46
CA ALA A 3 -16.94 -16.24 7.36
C ALA A 3 -16.66 -14.82 6.84
N ASP A 4 -16.94 -13.86 7.71
CA ASP A 4 -16.60 -12.46 7.55
C ASP A 4 -15.09 -12.32 7.21
N ARG A 5 -14.76 -12.03 5.96
CA ARG A 5 -13.37 -11.76 5.53
C ARG A 5 -13.04 -10.28 5.72
N THR A 6 -13.30 -9.72 6.91
CA THR A 6 -12.97 -8.33 7.29
C THR A 6 -11.46 -8.07 7.42
N THR A 7 -10.66 -8.62 6.51
CA THR A 7 -9.27 -8.20 6.34
C THR A 7 -9.25 -6.88 5.58
N THR A 8 -8.85 -5.81 6.27
CA THR A 8 -8.47 -4.55 5.64
C THR A 8 -7.49 -4.83 4.50
N PRO A 9 -7.81 -4.45 3.25
CA PRO A 9 -6.91 -4.65 2.12
C PRO A 9 -5.61 -3.87 2.30
N THR A 10 -4.49 -4.48 1.89
CA THR A 10 -3.18 -3.83 1.85
C THR A 10 -2.88 -3.34 0.44
N ILE A 11 -2.41 -2.10 0.31
CA ILE A 11 -1.99 -1.47 -0.94
C ILE A 11 -0.48 -1.21 -0.88
N LEU A 12 0.24 -1.56 -1.94
CA LEU A 12 1.66 -1.22 -2.11
C LEU A 12 1.78 -0.13 -3.19
N VAL A 13 2.23 1.05 -2.79
CA VAL A 13 2.52 2.18 -3.68
C VAL A 13 3.99 2.11 -4.11
N VAL A 14 4.24 2.28 -5.40
CA VAL A 14 5.57 2.24 -6.01
C VAL A 14 5.77 3.49 -6.85
N ASP A 15 6.59 4.41 -6.35
CA ASP A 15 6.87 5.69 -7.00
C ASP A 15 8.25 6.20 -6.55
N ASP A 16 9.08 6.69 -7.47
CA ASP A 16 10.43 7.17 -7.15
C ASP A 16 10.45 8.55 -6.46
N GLU A 17 9.31 9.26 -6.46
CA GLU A 17 9.15 10.51 -5.73
C GLU A 17 8.58 10.27 -4.31
N VAL A 18 9.41 10.44 -3.29
CA VAL A 18 9.04 10.24 -1.87
C VAL A 18 7.82 11.07 -1.46
N ASP A 19 7.75 12.32 -1.91
CA ASP A 19 6.64 13.22 -1.58
C ASP A 19 5.30 12.69 -2.13
N ILE A 20 5.31 12.06 -3.31
CA ILE A 20 4.13 11.43 -3.92
C ILE A 20 3.74 10.17 -3.13
N CYS A 21 4.71 9.33 -2.76
CA CYS A 21 4.48 8.17 -1.91
C CYS A 21 3.81 8.53 -0.58
N LEU A 22 4.29 9.60 0.08
CA LEU A 22 3.72 10.07 1.35
C LEU A 22 2.30 10.60 1.17
N ALA A 23 2.05 11.42 0.15
CA ALA A 23 0.71 11.95 -0.13
C ALA A 23 -0.31 10.84 -0.42
N LEU A 24 0.09 9.82 -1.20
CA LEU A 24 -0.77 8.67 -1.51
C LEU A 24 -1.01 7.79 -0.29
N ARG A 25 0.01 7.58 0.55
CA ARG A 25 -0.13 6.84 1.81
C ARG A 25 -1.16 7.50 2.71
N ASP A 26 -0.99 8.80 2.99
CA ASP A 26 -1.87 9.54 3.88
C ASP A 26 -3.32 9.54 3.38
N LEU A 27 -3.52 9.70 2.07
CA LEU A 27 -4.84 9.63 1.44
C LEU A 27 -5.48 8.24 1.62
N LEU A 28 -4.77 7.17 1.25
CA LEU A 28 -5.32 5.81 1.26
C LEU A 28 -5.50 5.27 2.68
N GLU A 29 -4.63 5.62 3.63
CA GLU A 29 -4.82 5.28 5.04
C GLU A 29 -6.05 5.99 5.63
N SER A 30 -6.34 7.23 5.21
CA SER A 30 -7.55 7.94 5.63
C SER A 30 -8.85 7.28 5.15
N GLU A 31 -8.80 6.54 4.04
CA GLU A 31 -9.88 5.72 3.51
C GLU A 31 -9.96 4.33 4.17
N GLY A 32 -9.07 4.05 5.13
CA GLY A 32 -9.08 2.83 5.94
C GLY A 32 -8.30 1.66 5.35
N TYR A 33 -7.45 1.89 4.34
CA TYR A 33 -6.53 0.87 3.81
C TYR A 33 -5.26 0.76 4.65
N LYS A 34 -4.60 -0.40 4.58
CA LYS A 34 -3.19 -0.51 5.01
C LYS A 34 -2.31 -0.17 3.82
N VAL A 35 -1.32 0.68 4.01
CA VAL A 35 -0.51 1.15 2.88
C VAL A 35 0.97 0.96 3.16
N GLU A 36 1.67 0.40 2.19
CA GLU A 36 3.13 0.29 2.15
C GLU A 36 3.66 1.08 0.95
N THR A 37 4.86 1.66 1.09
CA THR A 37 5.49 2.48 0.04
C THR A 37 6.89 1.97 -0.24
N VAL A 38 7.28 1.96 -1.51
CA VAL A 38 8.64 1.64 -1.96
C VAL A 38 9.02 2.51 -3.15
N GLU A 39 10.31 2.85 -3.28
CA GLU A 39 10.77 3.81 -4.30
C GLU A 39 11.18 3.14 -5.63
N THR A 40 11.26 1.81 -5.68
CA THR A 40 11.72 1.10 -6.88
C THR A 40 10.91 -0.16 -7.15
N GLY A 41 10.76 -0.49 -8.44
CA GLY A 41 10.14 -1.75 -8.85
C GLY A 41 10.87 -2.99 -8.32
N SER A 42 12.20 -2.91 -8.14
CA SER A 42 12.97 -4.01 -7.55
C SER A 42 12.56 -4.30 -6.11
N GLU A 43 12.23 -3.25 -5.33
CA GLU A 43 11.76 -3.39 -3.97
C GLU A 43 10.30 -3.83 -3.93
N ALA A 44 9.49 -3.34 -4.87
CA ALA A 44 8.11 -3.79 -5.02
C ALA A 44 8.04 -5.30 -5.25
N LEU A 45 8.86 -5.83 -6.16
CA LEU A 45 8.95 -7.27 -6.41
C LEU A 45 9.32 -8.05 -5.14
N ARG A 46 10.25 -7.56 -4.32
CA ARG A 46 10.61 -8.19 -3.03
C ARG A 46 9.46 -8.23 -2.02
N ARG A 47 8.49 -7.31 -2.11
CA ARG A 47 7.32 -7.23 -1.21
C ARG A 47 6.16 -8.13 -1.63
N VAL A 48 6.04 -8.43 -2.92
CA VAL A 48 4.93 -9.24 -3.48
C VAL A 48 5.31 -10.69 -3.79
N SER A 49 6.59 -11.06 -3.62
CA SER A 49 7.10 -12.42 -3.77
C SER A 49 6.86 -13.25 -2.52
#